data_AF-A0A6L8C3U7-F1
#
_entry.id   AF-A0A6L8C3U7-F1
#
_cell.length_a   1.000
_cell.length_b   1.000
_cell.length_c   1.000
_cell.angle_alpha   90.00
_cell.angle_beta   90.00
_cell.angle_gamma   90.00
#
_symmetry.space_group_name_H-M   'P 1'
#
loop_
_entity.id
_entity.type
_entity.pdbx_description
1 polymer ?
#
loop_
_entity_poly.entity_id
_entity_poly.type
_entity_poly.pdbx_seq_one_letter_code
_entity_poly.pdbx_strand_id
1 'polypeptide(L)'
;MGWPSLEQKDRSGFTTWRRMLEPLLQDNGECLEDVIMEWGEIPYEDNIPVLSDPEELDREFYPGFGTVRGRPFVAYTSRSIYFVHAYDGLETIRHIPRNPGSGMKPRHYSDYL
;
A
#
# COMPACT_ATOMS: atom_id res chain seq x y z
N MET A 1 -11.02 -7.78 -18.55
CA MET A 1 -10.00 -7.00 -17.82
C MET A 1 -9.27 -7.98 -16.94
N GLY A 2 -8.04 -8.34 -17.32
CA GLY A 2 -7.24 -9.31 -16.59
C GLY A 2 -6.70 -8.68 -15.31
N TRP A 3 -6.84 -9.39 -14.20
CA TRP A 3 -6.13 -9.08 -12.97
C TRP A 3 -4.62 -9.12 -13.26
N PRO A 4 -3.80 -8.18 -12.76
CA PRO A 4 -2.36 -8.38 -12.78
C PRO A 4 -2.07 -9.69 -12.04
N SER A 5 -1.52 -10.64 -12.78
CA SER A 5 -1.08 -11.93 -12.23
C SER A 5 -0.06 -11.65 -11.14
N LEU A 6 -0.38 -11.99 -9.90
CA LEU A 6 0.55 -12.02 -8.76
C LEU A 6 1.54 -13.20 -8.90
N GLU A 7 2.09 -13.42 -10.09
CA GLU A 7 3.17 -14.36 -10.32
C GLU A 7 4.51 -13.65 -10.25
N GLN A 8 4.90 -13.34 -9.02
CA GLN A 8 6.28 -13.46 -8.57
C GLN A 8 6.22 -14.01 -7.14
N LYS A 9 6.03 -15.33 -7.04
CA LYS A 9 6.22 -16.08 -5.80
C LYS A 9 7.71 -16.07 -5.45
N ASP A 10 8.14 -15.04 -4.74
CA ASP A 10 9.27 -15.23 -3.85
C ASP A 10 8.85 -16.27 -2.79
N ARG A 11 9.73 -17.22 -2.48
CA ARG A 11 9.36 -18.43 -1.69
C ARG A 11 9.25 -18.16 -0.19
N SER A 12 9.38 -16.91 0.26
CA SER A 12 8.96 -16.49 1.59
C SER A 12 7.58 -15.85 1.46
N GLY A 13 6.59 -16.25 2.27
CA GLY A 13 5.28 -15.57 2.30
C GLY A 13 5.35 -14.13 2.83
N PHE A 14 6.52 -13.49 2.80
CA PHE A 14 6.82 -12.19 3.40
C PHE A 14 7.03 -11.14 2.31
N THR A 15 6.70 -9.90 2.64
CA THR A 15 6.90 -8.73 1.80
C THR A 15 7.43 -7.58 2.65
N THR A 16 7.75 -6.47 2.00
CA THR A 16 7.99 -5.18 2.64
C THR A 16 7.06 -4.15 2.03
N TRP A 17 6.88 -3.00 2.68
CA TRP A 17 6.09 -1.92 2.09
C TRP A 17 6.76 -1.36 0.85
N ARG A 18 8.10 -1.28 0.82
CA ARG A 18 8.87 -0.90 -0.37
C ARG A 18 8.51 -1.75 -1.58
N ARG A 19 8.56 -3.09 -1.42
CA ARG A 19 8.24 -4.05 -2.49
C ARG A 19 6.82 -3.88 -3.04
N MET A 20 5.88 -3.42 -2.22
CA MET A 20 4.49 -3.19 -2.64
C MET A 20 4.25 -1.79 -3.20
N LEU A 21 4.95 -0.78 -2.68
CA LEU A 21 4.71 0.63 -3.02
C LEU A 21 5.46 1.06 -4.29
N GLU A 22 6.72 0.67 -4.44
CA GLU A 22 7.55 1.10 -5.57
C GLU A 22 6.94 0.78 -6.94
N PRO A 23 6.38 -0.44 -7.19
CA PRO A 23 5.71 -0.72 -8.46
C PRO A 23 4.48 0.16 -8.69
N LEU A 24 3.71 0.47 -7.65
CA LEU A 24 2.52 1.32 -7.76
C LEU A 24 2.87 2.77 -8.07
N LEU A 25 3.96 3.27 -7.49
CA LEU A 25 4.50 4.60 -7.81
C LEU A 25 4.95 4.63 -9.27
N GLN A 26 5.73 3.63 -9.72
CA GLN A 26 6.22 3.53 -11.10
C GLN A 26 5.07 3.49 -12.11
N ASP A 27 4.03 2.69 -11.86
CA ASP A 27 2.82 2.60 -12.70
C ASP A 27 2.10 3.95 -12.83
N ASN A 28 2.18 4.79 -11.79
CA ASN A 28 1.62 6.14 -11.79
C ASN A 28 2.59 7.22 -12.30
N GLY A 29 3.82 6.87 -12.67
CA GLY A 29 4.86 7.82 -13.09
C GLY A 29 5.36 8.68 -11.93
N GLU A 30 5.46 8.09 -10.74
CA GLU A 30 5.94 8.70 -9.50
C GLU A 30 7.13 7.88 -8.97
N CYS A 31 7.97 8.47 -8.12
CA CYS A 31 9.09 7.77 -7.51
C CYS A 31 9.09 7.95 -5.98
N LEU A 32 9.82 7.10 -5.28
CA LEU A 32 9.78 7.03 -3.82
C LEU A 32 10.46 8.27 -3.18
N GLU A 33 11.43 8.86 -3.87
CA GLU A 33 12.15 10.05 -3.43
C GLU A 33 11.24 11.27 -3.24
N ASP A 34 10.09 11.29 -3.94
CA ASP A 34 9.10 12.37 -3.87
C ASP A 34 7.97 12.09 -2.86
N VAL A 35 8.05 10.99 -2.11
CA VAL A 35 6.99 10.58 -1.18
C VAL A 35 7.21 11.19 0.21
N ILE A 36 6.16 11.80 0.74
CA ILE A 36 6.06 12.18 2.15
C ILE A 36 5.23 11.13 2.87
N MET A 37 5.76 10.54 3.94
CA MET A 37 5.12 9.46 4.70
C MET A 37 4.54 9.96 6.02
N GLU A 38 3.35 9.48 6.36
CA GLU A 38 2.76 9.58 7.70
C GLU A 38 2.44 8.17 8.19
N TRP A 39 3.15 7.71 9.22
CA TRP A 39 2.99 6.37 9.79
C TRP A 39 1.92 6.34 10.87
N GLY A 40 1.08 5.31 10.84
CA GLY A 40 0.16 4.97 11.91
C GLY A 40 0.78 4.07 12.97
N GLU A 41 -0.07 3.60 13.89
CA GLU A 41 0.29 2.67 14.96
C GLU A 41 0.02 1.22 14.54
N ILE A 42 0.77 0.27 15.10
CA ILE A 42 0.51 -1.16 14.93
C ILE A 42 -0.42 -1.59 16.07
N PRO A 43 -1.67 -1.98 15.79
CA PRO A 43 -2.70 -2.15 16.83
C PRO A 43 -2.50 -3.36 17.77
N TYR A 44 -1.59 -4.29 17.46
CA TYR A 44 -1.51 -5.59 18.13
C TYR A 44 -0.15 -5.94 18.73
N GLU A 45 0.85 -5.08 18.60
CA GLU A 45 2.19 -5.37 19.09
C GLU A 45 2.73 -4.22 19.93
N ASP A 46 2.43 -4.28 21.24
CA ASP A 46 3.22 -3.56 22.23
C ASP A 46 4.67 -4.04 22.09
N ASN A 47 5.61 -3.11 21.87
CA ASN A 47 7.07 -3.28 21.74
C ASN A 47 7.68 -3.45 20.33
N ILE A 48 6.98 -3.15 19.23
CA ILE A 48 7.70 -2.92 17.95
C ILE A 48 8.42 -1.56 18.01
N PRO A 49 9.75 -1.50 17.80
CA PRO A 49 10.45 -0.23 17.71
C PRO A 49 9.96 0.57 16.50
N VAL A 50 9.63 1.84 16.72
CA VAL A 50 9.40 2.80 15.65
C VAL A 50 10.73 3.04 14.93
N LEU A 51 10.80 2.68 13.65
CA LEU A 51 11.99 2.90 12.83
C LEU A 51 11.88 4.21 12.03
N SER A 52 12.96 4.59 11.36
CA SER A 52 12.91 5.67 10.36
C SER A 52 12.13 5.25 9.11
N ASP A 53 11.63 6.20 8.31
CA ASP A 53 10.80 5.90 7.14
C ASP A 53 11.44 4.88 6.17
N PRO A 54 12.74 4.99 5.80
CA PRO A 54 13.37 4.00 4.92
C PRO A 54 13.42 2.61 5.56
N GLU A 55 13.65 2.53 6.86
CA GLU A 55 13.74 1.27 7.59
C GLU A 55 12.36 0.62 7.78
N GLU A 56 11.31 1.40 8.06
CA GLU A 56 9.93 0.88 8.09
C GLU A 56 9.47 0.37 6.72
N LEU A 57 9.89 1.04 5.64
CA LEU A 57 9.60 0.59 4.27
C LEU A 57 10.23 -0.77 3.97
N ASP A 58 11.39 -1.06 4.55
CA ASP A 58 12.16 -2.29 4.34
C ASP A 58 11.90 -3.37 5.41
N ARG A 59 11.06 -3.09 6.41
CA ARG A 59 10.68 -4.06 7.43
C ARG A 59 9.86 -5.18 6.81
N GLU A 60 10.34 -6.42 6.93
CA GLU A 60 9.62 -7.60 6.46
C GLU A 60 8.41 -7.91 7.34
N PHE A 61 7.28 -8.23 6.70
CA PHE A 61 6.08 -8.72 7.37
C PHE A 61 5.35 -9.73 6.47
N TYR A 62 4.51 -10.57 7.09
CA TYR A 62 3.64 -11.49 6.36
C TYR A 62 2.35 -10.74 5.99
N PRO A 63 2.06 -10.48 4.70
CA PRO A 63 0.89 -9.70 4.29
C PRO A 63 -0.37 -10.57 4.13
N GLY A 64 -0.30 -11.88 4.37
CA GLY A 64 -1.42 -12.79 4.17
C GLY A 64 -2.43 -12.77 5.31
N PHE A 65 -3.32 -13.77 5.34
CA PHE A 65 -4.46 -13.82 6.25
C PHE A 65 -4.10 -13.78 7.74
N GLY A 66 -5.01 -13.23 8.55
CA GLY A 66 -4.90 -13.15 10.00
C GLY A 66 -4.94 -11.72 10.51
N THR A 67 -3.86 -11.29 11.17
CA THR A 67 -3.73 -9.94 11.75
C THR A 67 -2.86 -9.04 10.87
N VAL A 68 -3.06 -7.74 10.99
CA VAL A 68 -2.21 -6.70 10.38
C VAL A 68 -0.85 -6.68 11.09
N ARG A 69 0.23 -6.82 10.31
CA ARG A 69 1.62 -6.88 10.81
C ARG A 69 2.49 -5.77 10.25
N GLY A 70 2.20 -5.31 9.04
CA GLY A 70 2.83 -4.14 8.47
C GLY A 70 2.40 -2.87 9.21
N ARG A 71 3.31 -1.91 9.38
CA ARG A 71 2.97 -0.63 10.01
C ARG A 71 2.14 0.18 9.03
N PRO A 72 0.89 0.54 9.32
CA PRO A 72 0.08 1.28 8.36
C PRO A 72 0.71 2.65 8.10
N PHE A 73 0.55 3.16 6.89
CA PHE A 73 0.99 4.50 6.51
C PHE A 73 0.04 5.15 5.50
N VAL A 74 0.18 6.47 5.38
CA VAL A 74 -0.29 7.26 4.25
C VAL A 74 0.93 7.88 3.56
N ALA A 75 1.05 7.64 2.26
CA ALA A 75 2.10 8.18 1.39
C ALA A 75 1.50 9.24 0.48
N TYR A 76 2.04 10.45 0.55
CA TYR A 76 1.61 11.57 -0.27
C TYR A 76 2.67 11.87 -1.32
N THR A 77 2.25 11.89 -2.58
CA THR A 77 3.03 12.44 -3.69
C THR A 77 2.39 13.75 -4.17
N SER A 78 2.92 14.34 -5.24
CA SER A 78 2.27 15.49 -5.88
C SER A 78 0.94 15.13 -6.56
N ARG A 79 0.73 13.88 -6.99
CA ARG A 79 -0.45 13.48 -7.79
C ARG A 79 -1.40 12.54 -7.07
N SER A 80 -0.93 11.76 -6.10
CA SER A 80 -1.68 10.65 -5.51
C SER A 80 -1.50 10.57 -4.00
N ILE A 81 -2.44 9.88 -3.35
CA ILE A 81 -2.37 9.44 -1.97
C ILE A 81 -2.39 7.92 -1.99
N TYR A 82 -1.37 7.28 -1.43
CA TYR A 82 -1.29 5.84 -1.23
C TYR A 82 -1.57 5.53 0.23
N PHE A 83 -2.31 4.48 0.51
CA PHE A 83 -2.64 4.07 1.87
C PHE A 83 -2.74 2.56 1.98
N VAL A 84 -2.42 2.06 3.16
CA VAL A 84 -2.57 0.64 3.47
C VAL A 84 -4.06 0.27 3.52
N HIS A 85 -4.40 -0.82 2.84
CA HIS A 85 -5.72 -1.40 2.79
C HIS A 85 -5.62 -2.86 3.19
N ALA A 86 -6.24 -3.22 4.31
CA ALA A 86 -6.33 -4.58 4.80
C ALA A 86 -7.77 -5.09 4.67
N TYR A 87 -7.94 -6.27 4.07
CA TYR A 87 -9.22 -6.96 4.01
C TYR A 87 -9.03 -8.42 4.43
N ASP A 88 -9.74 -8.85 5.48
CA ASP A 88 -9.60 -10.21 6.04
C ASP A 88 -8.14 -10.58 6.41
N GLY A 89 -7.41 -9.60 6.95
CA GLY A 89 -5.99 -9.72 7.29
C GLY A 89 -5.03 -9.62 6.10
N LEU A 90 -5.51 -9.76 4.85
CA LEU A 90 -4.68 -9.56 3.66
C LEU A 90 -4.33 -8.08 3.49
N GLU A 91 -3.06 -7.75 3.72
CA GLU A 91 -2.50 -6.40 3.63
C GLU A 91 -2.10 -6.06 2.20
N THR A 92 -2.58 -4.92 1.71
CA THR A 92 -2.31 -4.39 0.37
C THR A 92 -2.14 -2.87 0.40
N ILE A 93 -1.68 -2.28 -0.70
CA ILE A 93 -1.70 -0.82 -0.89
C ILE A 93 -2.78 -0.46 -1.90
N ARG A 94 -3.50 0.62 -1.62
CA ARG A 94 -4.43 1.28 -2.54
C ARG A 94 -4.03 2.74 -2.70
N HIS A 95 -4.50 3.37 -3.77
CA HIS A 95 -4.21 4.77 -4.01
C HIS A 95 -5.38 5.49 -4.66
N ILE A 96 -5.43 6.80 -4.45
CA ILE A 96 -6.38 7.73 -5.07
C ILE A 96 -5.65 8.98 -5.57
N PRO A 97 -6.10 9.62 -6.65
CA PRO A 97 -5.52 10.89 -7.09
C PRO A 97 -5.85 12.02 -6.10
N ARG A 98 -4.87 12.91 -5.82
CA ARG A 98 -5.03 14.10 -4.96
C ARG A 98 -5.93 15.17 -5.59
N ASN A 99 -5.88 15.27 -6.91
CA ASN A 99 -6.73 16.18 -7.67
C ASN A 99 -7.53 15.35 -8.69
N PRO A 100 -8.87 15.50 -8.77
CA PRO A 100 -9.67 14.88 -9.84
C PRO A 100 -9.29 15.48 -11.20
N GLY A 101 -8.20 14.99 -11.80
CA GLY A 101 -7.61 15.53 -13.04
C GLY A 101 -7.69 14.61 -14.25
N SER A 102 -8.24 13.40 -14.12
CA SER A 102 -8.25 12.40 -15.20
C SER A 102 -9.50 12.44 -16.09
N GLY A 103 -10.46 13.34 -15.84
CA GLY A 103 -11.76 13.27 -16.50
C GLY A 103 -12.59 12.02 -16.15
N MET A 104 -12.12 11.19 -15.21
CA MET A 104 -12.90 10.08 -14.68
C MET A 104 -14.02 10.63 -13.80
N LYS A 105 -15.24 10.57 -14.32
CA LYS A 105 -16.44 10.85 -13.53
C LYS A 105 -16.68 9.70 -12.54
N PRO A 106 -17.12 10.00 -11.31
CA PRO A 106 -17.60 8.97 -10.40
C PRO A 106 -18.67 8.12 -11.10
N ARG A 107 -18.56 6.80 -11.01
CA ARG A 107 -19.60 5.87 -11.49
C ARG A 107 -20.21 5.18 -10.27
N HIS A 108 -21.53 5.14 -10.22
CA HIS A 108 -22.25 4.26 -9.31
C HIS A 108 -22.08 2.83 -9.82
N TYR A 109 -21.62 1.90 -8.98
CA TYR A 109 -21.72 0.47 -9.29
C TYR A 109 -23.16 0.03 -8.98
N SER A 110 -24.12 0.32 -9.86
CA SER A 110 -25.52 -0.11 -9.68
C SER A 110 -25.95 -1.27 -10.58
N ASP A 111 -25.07 -1.81 -11.43
CA ASP A 111 -25.54 -2.71 -12.50
C ASP A 111 -25.29 -4.20 -12.19
N TYR A 112 -25.48 -4.60 -10.93
CA TYR A 112 -25.62 -6.00 -10.54
C TYR A 112 -26.63 -6.13 -9.39
N LEU A 113 -27.92 -5.98 -9.71
CA LEU A 113 -29.04 -6.61 -9.02
C LEU A 113 -30.06 -7.11 -10.06
#